data_AF-A0A8S0FCX9-F1
#
_entry.id   AF-A0A8S0FCX9-F1
#
_cell.length_a   1.000
_cell.length_b   1.000
_cell.length_c   1.000
_cell.angle_alpha   90.00
_cell.angle_beta   90.00
_cell.angle_gamma   90.00
#
_symmetry.space_group_name_H-M   'P 1'
#
loop_
_entity.id
_entity.type
_entity.pdbx_description
1 polymer ?
#
loop_
_entity_poly.entity_id
_entity_poly.type
_entity_poly.pdbx_seq_one_letter_code
_entity_poly.pdbx_strand_id
1 'polypeptide(L)'
;MIKFSLSVRLTNSVRTLSVKEVERGMRLARLAQTDGWQMLQARFPTFRVMQEDGWAGLRDLNGNIMQESLFSLRENLLLEQPQSQTNVLVSLTQAAPDGGDSLLVSAVKRLSDRLGITVQQAAHAWVDAYCQQVLKPLFTAEADYGLVLLAHQQNILVADAWGSAGRIYLP
;
A
#
# COMPACT_ATOMS: atom_id res chain seq x y z
N MET A 1 -1.02 -12.49 -3.04
CA MET A 1 -2.04 -11.88 -3.91
C MET A 1 -1.58 -11.97 -5.35
N ILE A 2 -2.49 -11.93 -6.32
CA ILE A 2 -2.15 -12.00 -7.75
C ILE A 2 -2.65 -10.74 -8.46
N LYS A 3 -1.83 -10.20 -9.37
CA LYS A 3 -2.12 -9.01 -10.18
C LYS A 3 -2.00 -9.39 -11.64
N PHE A 4 -3.13 -9.42 -12.35
CA PHE A 4 -3.19 -9.85 -13.74
C PHE A 4 -2.98 -8.69 -14.72
N SER A 5 -2.45 -9.03 -15.89
CA SER A 5 -2.65 -8.27 -17.12
C SER A 5 -4.11 -8.42 -17.54
N LEU A 6 -4.80 -7.29 -17.67
CA LEU A 6 -6.22 -7.24 -17.96
C LEU A 6 -6.50 -6.26 -19.10
N SER A 7 -7.01 -6.77 -20.22
CA SER A 7 -7.38 -5.99 -21.40
C SER A 7 -8.70 -5.21 -21.18
N VAL A 8 -8.71 -4.37 -20.15
CA VAL A 8 -9.82 -3.49 -19.74
C VAL A 8 -9.26 -2.09 -19.47
N ARG A 9 -9.99 -1.05 -19.90
CA ARG A 9 -9.66 0.34 -19.59
C ARG A 9 -10.32 0.76 -18.28
N LEU A 10 -9.52 1.17 -17.29
CA LEU A 10 -10.01 1.80 -16.06
C LEU A 10 -9.40 3.18 -15.95
N THR A 11 -10.23 4.21 -15.76
CA THR A 11 -9.83 5.62 -15.82
C THR A 11 -9.17 5.97 -17.17
N ASN A 12 -7.91 6.39 -17.17
CA ASN A 12 -7.15 6.79 -18.36
C ASN A 12 -6.17 5.72 -18.87
N SER A 13 -6.14 4.50 -18.32
CA SER A 13 -5.18 3.45 -18.71
C SER A 13 -5.87 2.13 -19.02
N VAL A 14 -5.35 1.42 -20.03
CA VAL A 14 -5.55 -0.03 -20.16
C VAL A 14 -4.78 -0.71 -19.03
N ARG A 15 -5.34 -1.77 -18.44
CA ARG A 15 -4.77 -2.49 -17.29
C ARG A 15 -4.00 -3.74 -17.68
N THR A 16 -3.37 -3.73 -18.85
CA THR A 16 -2.40 -4.75 -19.24
C THR A 16 -1.08 -4.52 -18.51
N LEU A 17 -0.36 -5.60 -18.23
CA LEU A 17 1.02 -5.55 -17.73
C LEU A 17 1.99 -5.70 -18.89
N SER A 18 3.15 -5.08 -18.76
CA SER A 18 4.32 -5.31 -19.62
C SER A 18 5.44 -6.01 -18.86
N VAL A 19 6.34 -6.69 -19.59
CA VAL A 19 7.55 -7.30 -19.00
C VAL A 19 8.38 -6.24 -18.26
N LYS A 20 8.44 -5.01 -18.79
CA LYS A 20 9.14 -3.88 -18.16
C LYS A 20 8.57 -3.54 -16.77
N GLU A 21 7.26 -3.65 -16.59
CA GLU A 21 6.61 -3.33 -15.31
C GLU A 21 6.81 -4.42 -14.28
N VAL A 22 6.65 -5.70 -14.64
CA VAL A 22 6.88 -6.81 -13.70
C VAL A 22 8.37 -6.91 -13.30
N GLU A 23 9.30 -6.57 -14.20
CA GLU A 23 10.73 -6.47 -13.87
C GLU A 23 11.04 -5.34 -12.87
N ARG A 24 10.22 -4.29 -12.78
CA ARG A 24 10.37 -3.27 -11.72
C ARG A 24 10.05 -3.86 -10.35
N GLY A 25 9.01 -4.68 -10.26
CA GLY A 25 8.67 -5.43 -9.04
C GLY A 25 9.84 -6.31 -8.59
N MET A 26 10.37 -7.12 -9.51
CA MET A 26 11.55 -7.96 -9.25
C MET A 26 12.77 -7.16 -8.80
N ARG A 27 13.00 -5.99 -9.39
CA ARG A 27 14.12 -5.11 -9.01
C ARG A 27 13.96 -4.60 -7.58
N LEU A 28 12.77 -4.15 -7.19
CA LEU A 28 12.50 -3.71 -5.83
C LEU A 28 12.61 -4.86 -4.83
N ALA A 29 12.11 -6.05 -5.17
CA ALA A 29 12.21 -7.24 -4.34
C ALA A 29 13.67 -7.68 -4.10
N ARG A 30 14.53 -7.59 -5.13
CA ARG A 30 15.97 -7.83 -4.99
C ARG A 30 16.65 -6.73 -4.17
N LEU A 31 16.30 -5.46 -4.39
CA LEU A 31 16.78 -4.34 -3.58
C LEU A 31 16.44 -4.53 -2.10
N ALA A 32 15.29 -5.14 -1.80
CA ALA A 32 14.85 -5.41 -0.43
C ALA A 32 15.75 -6.41 0.33
N GLN A 33 16.65 -7.10 -0.36
CA GLN A 33 17.63 -8.01 0.24
C GLN A 33 18.96 -7.32 0.60
N THR A 34 19.10 -6.03 0.31
CA THR A 34 20.34 -5.27 0.58
C THR A 34 20.37 -4.70 1.99
N ASP A 35 21.57 -4.44 2.52
CA ASP A 35 21.75 -3.81 3.83
C ASP A 35 21.09 -2.43 3.92
N GLY A 36 21.11 -1.66 2.83
CA GLY A 36 20.43 -0.36 2.76
C GLY A 36 18.93 -0.46 3.00
N TRP A 37 18.28 -1.49 2.43
CA TRP A 37 16.88 -1.77 2.73
C TRP A 37 16.68 -2.21 4.18
N GLN A 38 17.54 -3.08 4.70
CA GLN A 38 17.44 -3.55 6.09
C GLN A 38 17.58 -2.38 7.09
N MET A 39 18.45 -1.40 6.80
CA MET A 39 18.57 -0.17 7.59
C MET A 39 17.29 0.68 7.53
N LEU A 40 16.71 0.87 6.33
CA LEU A 40 15.42 1.58 6.18
C LEU A 40 14.31 0.86 6.95
N GLN A 41 14.21 -0.46 6.82
CA GLN A 41 13.20 -1.28 7.48
C GLN A 41 13.36 -1.28 9.00
N ALA A 42 14.59 -1.33 9.51
CA ALA A 42 14.88 -1.25 10.94
C ALA A 42 14.52 0.14 11.52
N ARG A 43 14.73 1.21 10.74
CA ARG A 43 14.34 2.58 11.13
C ARG A 43 12.82 2.78 11.17
N PHE A 44 12.10 2.09 10.30
CA PHE A 44 10.63 2.17 10.21
C PHE A 44 10.00 0.76 10.24
N PRO A 45 9.96 0.08 11.40
CA PRO A 45 9.47 -1.30 11.49
C PRO A 45 7.98 -1.46 11.15
N THR A 46 7.21 -0.39 11.21
CA THR A 46 5.79 -0.34 10.85
C THR A 46 5.56 -0.07 9.36
N PHE A 47 6.57 0.41 8.64
CA PHE A 47 6.51 0.66 7.21
C PHE A 47 6.92 -0.60 6.44
N ARG A 48 6.01 -1.11 5.62
CA ARG A 48 6.20 -2.32 4.81
C ARG A 48 5.82 -2.05 3.36
N VAL A 49 6.48 -2.77 2.46
CA VAL A 49 6.12 -2.81 1.04
C VAL A 49 5.77 -4.26 0.71
N MET A 50 4.62 -4.48 0.08
CA MET A 50 4.21 -5.79 -0.41
C MET A 50 4.97 -6.08 -1.70
N GLN A 51 6.04 -6.86 -1.60
CA GLN A 51 6.93 -7.11 -2.74
C GLN A 51 6.20 -7.85 -3.86
N GLU A 52 6.52 -7.50 -5.11
CA GLU A 52 6.15 -8.27 -6.30
C GLU A 52 7.38 -9.07 -6.77
N ASP A 53 7.68 -10.16 -6.06
CA ASP A 53 8.93 -10.95 -6.18
C ASP A 53 8.81 -12.19 -7.09
N GLY A 54 7.67 -12.34 -7.77
CA GLY A 54 7.47 -13.34 -8.79
C GLY A 54 6.51 -12.86 -9.87
N TRP A 55 6.72 -13.32 -11.11
CA TRP A 55 5.80 -13.10 -12.22
C TRP A 55 5.89 -14.24 -13.22
N ALA A 56 4.83 -14.44 -13.99
CA ALA A 56 4.81 -15.43 -15.07
C ALA A 56 3.91 -14.96 -16.22
N GLY A 57 4.03 -15.65 -17.35
CA GLY A 57 3.22 -15.44 -18.55
C GLY A 57 3.41 -16.58 -19.54
N LEU A 58 2.47 -16.73 -20.45
CA LEU A 58 2.54 -17.70 -21.54
C LEU A 58 3.48 -17.21 -22.64
N ARG A 59 4.04 -18.18 -23.37
CA ARG A 59 4.78 -17.95 -24.60
C ARG A 59 4.03 -18.55 -25.77
N ASP A 60 4.08 -17.88 -26.91
CA ASP A 60 3.62 -18.47 -28.17
C ASP A 60 4.57 -19.60 -28.63
N LEU A 61 4.23 -20.26 -29.74
CA LEU A 61 5.06 -21.34 -30.30
C LEU A 61 6.45 -20.88 -30.77
N ASN A 62 6.65 -19.56 -30.96
CA ASN A 62 7.93 -18.97 -31.33
C ASN A 62 8.74 -18.52 -30.09
N GLY A 63 8.20 -18.71 -28.88
CA GLY A 63 8.85 -18.34 -27.62
C GLY A 63 8.62 -16.88 -27.20
N ASN A 64 7.78 -16.10 -27.90
CA ASN A 64 7.47 -14.73 -27.55
C ASN A 64 6.51 -14.66 -26.37
N ILE A 65 6.79 -13.80 -25.39
CA ILE A 65 5.92 -13.61 -24.23
C ILE A 65 4.63 -12.89 -24.65
N MET A 66 3.49 -13.50 -24.35
CA MET A 66 2.17 -12.91 -24.57
C MET A 66 1.80 -12.00 -23.40
N GLN A 67 1.93 -10.68 -23.55
CA GLN A 67 1.75 -9.72 -22.45
C GLN A 67 0.37 -9.77 -21.78
N GLU A 68 -0.68 -10.10 -22.54
CA GLU A 68 -2.04 -10.25 -22.00
C GLU A 68 -2.20 -11.44 -21.05
N SER A 69 -1.27 -12.39 -21.07
CA SER A 69 -1.24 -13.53 -20.15
C SER A 69 -0.40 -13.29 -18.89
N LEU A 70 0.24 -12.12 -18.78
CA LEU A 70 1.13 -11.82 -17.66
C LEU A 70 0.34 -11.72 -16.35
N PHE A 71 1.00 -12.14 -15.27
CA PHE A 71 0.59 -11.80 -13.91
C PHE A 71 1.81 -11.68 -13.00
N SER A 72 1.71 -10.84 -11.96
CA SER A 72 2.67 -10.80 -10.86
C SER A 72 2.06 -11.35 -9.57
N LEU A 73 2.92 -11.99 -8.78
CA LEU A 73 2.66 -12.48 -7.45
C LEU A 73 3.12 -11.40 -6.47
N ARG A 74 2.19 -10.89 -5.68
CA ARG A 74 2.42 -9.91 -4.63
C ARG A 74 2.36 -10.58 -3.27
N GLU A 75 3.32 -10.31 -2.41
CA GLU A 75 3.31 -10.79 -1.02
C GLU A 75 1.98 -10.42 -0.32
N ASN A 76 1.35 -11.40 0.33
CA ASN A 76 0.16 -11.14 1.15
C ASN A 76 0.55 -11.05 2.62
N LEU A 77 0.98 -9.86 3.05
CA LEU A 77 1.37 -9.58 4.44
C LEU A 77 0.20 -9.65 5.44
N LEU A 78 -1.03 -9.83 4.96
CA LEU A 78 -2.25 -9.95 5.78
C LEU A 78 -2.76 -11.39 5.91
N LEU A 79 -2.05 -12.37 5.33
CA LEU A 79 -2.50 -13.77 5.31
C LEU A 79 -2.71 -14.33 6.72
N GLU A 80 -1.81 -14.02 7.65
CA GLU A 80 -1.88 -14.47 9.05
C GLU A 80 -2.84 -13.63 9.90
N GLN A 81 -3.22 -12.44 9.43
CA GLN A 81 -4.11 -11.51 10.15
C GLN A 81 -5.21 -10.97 9.23
N PRO A 82 -6.07 -11.85 8.69
CA PRO A 82 -7.08 -11.47 7.69
C PRO A 82 -8.17 -10.56 8.27
N GLN A 83 -8.34 -10.56 9.60
CA GLN A 83 -9.28 -9.69 10.32
C GLN A 83 -8.62 -8.39 10.82
N SER A 84 -7.33 -8.15 10.50
CA SER A 84 -6.69 -6.89 10.83
C SER A 84 -7.42 -5.75 10.12
N GLN A 85 -7.59 -4.62 10.81
CA GLN A 85 -8.20 -3.43 10.24
C GLN A 85 -7.20 -2.67 9.38
N THR A 86 -6.71 -3.32 8.33
CA THR A 86 -5.81 -2.73 7.34
C THR A 86 -6.64 -2.31 6.13
N ASN A 87 -6.88 -1.01 6.01
CA ASN A 87 -7.81 -0.44 5.02
C ASN A 87 -7.07 0.40 3.99
N VAL A 88 -7.49 0.34 2.73
CA VAL A 88 -6.96 1.24 1.71
C VAL A 88 -7.47 2.67 1.94
N LEU A 89 -6.55 3.64 1.92
CA LEU A 89 -6.84 5.02 2.28
C LEU A 89 -7.96 5.63 1.43
N VAL A 90 -7.98 5.33 0.13
CA VAL A 90 -9.00 5.86 -0.80
C VAL A 90 -10.43 5.49 -0.37
N SER A 91 -10.64 4.30 0.21
CA SER A 91 -11.95 3.87 0.71
C SER A 91 -12.33 4.55 2.01
N LEU A 92 -11.35 4.96 2.81
CA LEU A 92 -11.59 5.75 4.03
C LEU A 92 -12.02 7.18 3.69
N THR A 93 -11.36 7.78 2.70
CA THR A 93 -11.51 9.20 2.35
C THR A 93 -12.64 9.49 1.36
N GLN A 94 -13.19 8.47 0.69
CA GLN A 94 -14.31 8.67 -0.24
C GLN A 94 -15.53 9.28 0.49
N ALA A 95 -16.25 10.16 -0.20
CA ALA A 95 -17.52 10.68 0.30
C ALA A 95 -18.53 9.52 0.43
N ALA A 96 -19.34 9.56 1.49
CA ALA A 96 -20.39 8.57 1.69
C ALA A 96 -21.48 8.75 0.61
N PRO A 97 -21.89 7.69 -0.11
CA PRO A 97 -22.90 7.79 -1.16
C PRO A 97 -24.27 8.29 -0.68
N ASP A 98 -24.58 8.07 0.60
CA ASP A 98 -25.81 8.50 1.26
C ASP A 98 -25.72 9.89 1.90
N GLY A 99 -24.59 10.58 1.75
CA GLY A 99 -24.33 11.88 2.37
C GLY A 99 -24.00 11.82 3.87
N GLY A 100 -23.83 10.63 4.44
CA GLY A 100 -23.41 10.43 5.82
C GLY A 100 -21.91 10.64 6.07
N ASP A 101 -21.43 10.08 7.17
CA ASP A 101 -20.01 10.07 7.49
C ASP A 101 -19.23 9.21 6.50
N SER A 102 -18.08 9.69 6.04
CA SER A 102 -17.10 8.81 5.40
C SER A 102 -16.57 7.77 6.39
N LEU A 103 -16.03 6.67 5.88
CA LEU A 103 -15.43 5.63 6.73
C LEU A 103 -14.28 6.18 7.61
N LEU A 104 -13.57 7.20 7.13
CA LEU A 104 -12.58 7.94 7.93
C LEU A 104 -13.25 8.67 9.11
N VAL A 105 -14.32 9.44 8.88
CA VAL A 105 -15.02 10.15 9.95
C VAL A 105 -15.58 9.16 10.97
N SER A 106 -16.15 8.04 10.51
CA SER A 106 -16.61 6.99 11.42
C SER A 106 -15.47 6.39 12.25
N ALA A 107 -14.28 6.22 11.68
CA ALA A 107 -13.10 5.75 12.42
C ALA A 107 -12.63 6.76 13.47
N VAL A 108 -12.60 8.06 13.12
CA VAL A 108 -12.24 9.14 14.05
C VAL A 108 -13.25 9.27 15.19
N LYS A 109 -14.56 9.13 14.92
CA LYS A 109 -15.59 9.11 15.97
C LYS A 109 -15.40 7.93 16.93
N ARG A 110 -15.16 6.71 16.41
CA ARG A 110 -14.83 5.54 17.26
C ARG A 110 -13.57 5.76 18.09
N LEU A 111 -12.57 6.45 17.54
CA LEU A 111 -11.34 6.82 18.27
C LEU A 111 -11.65 7.79 19.42
N SER A 112 -12.46 8.81 19.14
CA SER A 112 -12.95 9.79 20.12
C SER A 112 -13.62 9.09 21.30
N ASP A 113 -14.58 8.20 21.02
CA ASP A 113 -15.34 7.47 22.02
C ASP A 113 -14.43 6.55 22.86
N ARG A 114 -13.54 5.82 22.20
CA ARG A 114 -12.62 4.88 22.87
C ARG A 114 -11.62 5.57 23.80
N LEU A 115 -11.15 6.76 23.45
CA LEU A 115 -10.17 7.50 24.24
C LEU A 115 -10.78 8.51 25.20
N GLY A 116 -12.10 8.74 25.15
CA GLY A 116 -12.77 9.74 25.98
C GLY A 116 -12.32 11.18 25.66
N ILE A 117 -11.95 11.45 24.42
CA ILE A 117 -11.52 12.78 23.93
C ILE A 117 -12.55 13.38 22.99
N THR A 118 -12.40 14.65 22.62
CA THR A 118 -13.28 15.27 21.62
C THR A 118 -12.99 14.76 20.21
N VAL A 119 -13.99 14.81 19.32
CA VAL A 119 -13.82 14.39 17.92
C VAL A 119 -12.70 15.18 17.22
N GLN A 120 -12.55 16.47 17.56
CA GLN A 120 -11.47 17.30 17.05
C GLN A 120 -10.09 16.81 17.52
N GLN A 121 -9.95 16.47 18.82
CA GLN A 121 -8.71 15.91 19.34
C GLN A 121 -8.39 14.55 18.70
N ALA A 122 -9.40 13.69 18.50
CA ALA A 122 -9.23 12.43 17.80
C ALA A 122 -8.81 12.64 16.33
N ALA A 123 -9.36 13.65 15.65
CA ALA A 123 -8.97 14.00 14.29
C ALA A 123 -7.52 14.48 14.22
N HIS A 124 -7.08 15.35 15.15
CA HIS A 124 -5.69 15.77 15.22
C HIS A 124 -4.75 14.58 15.47
N ALA A 125 -5.08 13.72 16.44
CA ALA A 125 -4.31 12.52 16.73
C ALA A 125 -4.20 11.59 15.50
N TRP A 126 -5.29 11.46 14.73
CA TRP A 126 -5.31 10.69 13.48
C TRP A 126 -4.37 11.28 12.43
N VAL A 127 -4.43 12.60 12.20
CA VAL A 127 -3.58 13.29 11.22
C VAL A 127 -2.11 13.24 11.62
N ASP A 128 -1.79 13.44 12.90
CA ASP A 128 -0.42 13.34 13.40
C ASP A 128 0.12 11.92 13.23
N ALA A 129 -0.67 10.90 13.57
CA ALA A 129 -0.33 9.51 13.32
C ALA A 129 -0.14 9.22 11.82
N TYR A 130 -0.99 9.77 10.96
CA TYR A 130 -0.84 9.65 9.50
C TYR A 130 0.49 10.26 9.03
N CYS A 131 0.87 11.44 9.50
CA CYS A 131 2.14 12.06 9.16
C CYS A 131 3.34 11.22 9.62
N GLN A 132 3.30 10.71 10.85
CA GLN A 132 4.42 9.93 11.41
C GLN A 132 4.53 8.54 10.80
N GLN A 133 3.41 7.86 10.58
CA GLN A 133 3.42 6.50 10.05
C GLN A 133 3.57 6.52 8.53
N VAL A 134 2.90 7.43 7.80
CA VAL A 134 2.82 7.40 6.32
C VAL A 134 3.84 8.31 5.67
N LEU A 135 3.76 9.61 5.96
CA LEU A 135 4.56 10.59 5.24
C LEU A 135 6.04 10.46 5.58
N LYS A 136 6.37 10.32 6.87
CA LYS A 136 7.76 10.28 7.33
C LYS A 136 8.58 9.16 6.66
N PRO A 137 8.18 7.88 6.64
CA PRO A 137 8.97 6.86 5.96
C PRO A 137 9.03 7.04 4.45
N LEU A 138 7.94 7.52 3.81
CA LEU A 138 7.95 7.80 2.37
C LEU A 138 8.97 8.88 1.99
N PHE A 139 8.95 10.02 2.69
CA PHE A 139 9.91 11.10 2.45
C PHE A 139 11.34 10.71 2.85
N THR A 140 11.50 9.94 3.94
CA THR A 140 12.83 9.50 4.38
C THR A 140 13.43 8.47 3.41
N ALA A 141 12.60 7.56 2.85
CA ALA A 141 13.05 6.60 1.84
C ALA A 141 13.61 7.32 0.61
N GLU A 142 12.98 8.41 0.17
CA GLU A 142 13.48 9.22 -0.93
C GLU A 142 14.73 10.02 -0.53
N ALA A 143 14.66 10.80 0.55
CA ALA A 143 15.73 11.72 0.93
C ALA A 143 17.03 11.03 1.35
N ASP A 144 16.93 9.95 2.12
CA ASP A 144 18.10 9.29 2.73
C ASP A 144 18.60 8.09 1.88
N TYR A 145 17.75 7.51 1.04
CA TYR A 145 18.07 6.29 0.28
C TYR A 145 17.82 6.41 -1.24
N GLY A 146 17.25 7.51 -1.73
CA GLY A 146 16.91 7.68 -3.15
C GLY A 146 15.78 6.78 -3.63
N LEU A 147 15.01 6.18 -2.72
CA LEU A 147 13.91 5.26 -3.04
C LEU A 147 12.59 6.03 -3.20
N VAL A 148 12.15 6.20 -4.45
CA VAL A 148 10.88 6.87 -4.76
C VAL A 148 9.74 5.86 -4.84
N LEU A 149 8.73 6.04 -3.99
CA LEU A 149 7.50 5.24 -3.97
C LEU A 149 6.30 6.15 -4.24
N LEU A 150 5.62 5.95 -5.36
CA LEU A 150 4.46 6.77 -5.76
C LEU A 150 3.19 6.30 -5.02
N ALA A 151 3.05 6.76 -3.79
CA ALA A 151 1.98 6.39 -2.88
C ALA A 151 0.73 7.26 -3.04
N HIS A 152 -0.04 7.05 -4.10
CA HIS A 152 -1.40 7.61 -4.18
C HIS A 152 -2.35 6.91 -3.19
N GLN A 153 -3.54 7.46 -2.94
CA GLN A 153 -4.45 6.94 -1.91
C GLN A 153 -4.82 5.44 -2.06
N GLN A 154 -4.90 4.92 -3.29
CA GLN A 154 -5.13 3.49 -3.53
C GLN A 154 -3.90 2.61 -3.20
N ASN A 155 -2.70 3.19 -3.17
CA ASN A 155 -1.45 2.49 -2.84
C ASN A 155 -1.11 2.59 -1.35
N ILE A 156 -1.96 3.19 -0.51
CA ILE A 156 -1.68 3.29 0.92
C ILE A 156 -2.68 2.42 1.66
N LEU A 157 -2.19 1.35 2.27
CA LEU A 157 -2.95 0.57 3.24
C LEU A 157 -2.60 1.05 4.65
N VAL A 158 -3.60 1.50 5.40
CA VAL A 158 -3.45 2.01 6.78
C VAL A 158 -4.00 0.96 7.73
N ALA A 159 -3.16 0.44 8.62
CA ALA A 159 -3.60 -0.45 9.69
C ALA A 159 -4.08 0.35 10.91
N ASP A 160 -5.25 -0.02 11.43
CA ASP A 160 -5.81 0.51 12.67
C ASP A 160 -4.98 0.01 13.87
N ALA A 161 -4.19 0.92 14.43
CA ALA A 161 -3.63 0.77 15.76
C ALA A 161 -3.54 2.16 16.40
N TRP A 162 -4.69 2.82 16.56
CA TRP A 162 -4.74 4.21 17.01
C TRP A 162 -4.30 4.34 18.49
N GLY A 163 -2.99 4.49 18.68
CA GLY A 163 -2.29 4.59 19.96
C GLY A 163 -0.92 3.90 19.97
N SER A 164 -0.66 2.93 19.08
CA SER A 164 0.65 2.28 18.98
C SER A 164 0.84 1.59 17.63
N ALA A 165 1.79 2.09 16.83
CA ALA A 165 2.36 1.39 15.67
C ALA A 165 1.37 0.99 14.56
N GLY A 166 0.70 1.98 13.94
CA GLY A 166 -0.01 1.77 12.68
C GLY A 166 0.95 1.25 11.60
N ARG A 167 0.65 0.10 11.02
CA ARG A 167 1.41 -0.46 9.90
C ARG A 167 0.95 0.14 8.58
N ILE A 168 1.89 0.30 7.68
CA ILE A 168 1.61 0.73 6.31
C ILE A 168 2.12 -0.31 5.36
N TYR A 169 1.28 -0.62 4.39
CA TYR A 169 1.65 -1.45 3.28
C TYR A 169 1.49 -0.65 2.00
N LEU A 170 2.57 -0.55 1.24
CA LEU A 170 2.53 -0.08 -0.14
C LEU A 170 2.49 -1.30 -1.08
N PRO A 171 1.54 -1.37 -2.03
CA PRO A 171 1.48 -2.38 -3.06
C PRO A 171 2.45 -2.12 -4.23
#